data_AF-A0A832TI50-F1
#
_entry.id   AF-A0A832TI50-F1
#
_cell.length_a   1.000
_cell.length_b   1.000
_cell.length_c   1.000
_cell.angle_alpha   90.00
_cell.angle_beta   90.00
_cell.angle_gamma   90.00
#
_symmetry.space_group_name_H-M   'P 1'
#
loop_
_entity.id
_entity.type
_entity.pdbx_description
1 polymer ?
#
loop_
_entity_poly.entity_id
_entity_poly.type
_entity_poly.pdbx_seq_one_letter_code
_entity_poly.pdbx_strand_id
1 'polypeptide(L)'
;MFKKETLVKIGGTTPIVPLLPIGALILLFAIAPLAAADPYLGGVPLITANGTSGTVTGDLWFDAYPGFATSAQKTFTLPAYTDIEWARLYVDVYDGHMENNYRGNVTIDIDANGDNTYEIQKQETFDTAYSFPGLGGTGPVWLNDHLNRVTSDYLMWYDLTDEISGQTVNVQAATTKIDLSFDGRVKMITLVVAYNKDPCENCNVTHYWVAQGHDTDSYVTDEAELPYAGNTTFDTSAVYTPGEANLTVLPLSSFNGNYTFNSDTEQLPWDNPHQGSYFQWQSWNVTDLISGDSYMTYGRNVTDTDRNYSGYFKVPLALLTVKDESLIYDFSDNTLGRAGICLFAYRDQASGLPPTVNNDPNNEFSTTEYNKIKYDDQSFQPDVTATEGKHAAHRFVFNVSCCSNVSNLDAINVTWNGKGYHDDPEANDGVNLYIWNGTGYETLVTSNDEDEHILTGEKTTNLGNYINNDTVIVLAEQKYPDDGLGSHSTIETDYIKLVLKS
;
A
#
# COMPACT_ATOMS: atom_id res chain seq x y z
N MET A 1 11.51 46.50 -65.95
CA MET A 1 12.77 45.89 -66.41
C MET A 1 13.68 45.78 -65.21
N PHE A 2 14.34 44.62 -65.02
CA PHE A 2 15.10 44.17 -63.84
C PHE A 2 14.23 43.76 -62.63
N LYS A 3 14.47 42.65 -61.91
CA LYS A 3 15.34 41.47 -62.12
C LYS A 3 14.75 40.36 -61.22
N LYS A 4 14.81 39.13 -61.70
CA LYS A 4 14.35 37.90 -61.04
C LYS A 4 15.43 37.49 -60.05
N GLU A 5 15.10 37.30 -58.77
CA GLU A 5 15.96 36.57 -57.83
C GLU A 5 15.21 35.37 -57.26
N THR A 6 15.93 34.26 -57.31
CA THR A 6 15.51 32.89 -56.98
C THR A 6 15.86 32.65 -55.52
N LEU A 7 14.94 32.10 -54.73
CA LEU A 7 15.29 31.42 -53.49
C LEU A 7 14.75 29.98 -53.50
N VAL A 8 15.66 29.11 -53.10
CA VAL A 8 15.75 27.68 -53.30
C VAL A 8 14.78 26.93 -52.37
N LYS A 9 14.08 25.92 -52.91
CA LYS A 9 13.40 24.89 -52.10
C LYS A 9 14.45 23.93 -51.55
N ILE A 10 14.54 23.82 -50.23
CA ILE A 10 15.21 22.71 -49.54
C ILE A 10 14.11 21.89 -48.88
N GLY A 11 14.01 20.62 -49.27
CA GLY A 11 13.03 19.67 -48.75
C GLY A 11 13.35 19.29 -47.31
N GLY A 12 12.35 19.39 -46.44
CA GLY A 12 12.41 18.83 -45.10
C GLY A 12 12.24 17.32 -45.18
N THR A 13 13.27 16.58 -44.77
CA THR A 13 13.16 15.17 -44.42
C THR A 13 12.57 15.07 -43.02
N THR A 14 11.39 14.46 -42.96
CA THR A 14 10.67 14.04 -41.75
C THR A 14 11.58 13.20 -40.85
N PRO A 15 11.71 13.49 -39.54
CA PRO A 15 12.37 12.59 -38.62
C PRO A 15 11.48 11.34 -38.43
N ILE A 16 12.06 10.18 -38.70
CA ILE A 16 11.53 8.87 -38.39
C ILE A 16 11.61 8.73 -36.86
N VAL A 17 10.46 8.78 -36.19
CA VAL A 17 10.33 8.41 -34.77
C VAL A 17 10.58 6.90 -34.68
N PRO A 18 11.54 6.42 -33.87
CA PRO A 18 11.69 5.00 -33.64
C PRO A 18 10.46 4.48 -32.88
N LEU A 19 9.87 3.40 -33.42
CA LEU A 19 8.83 2.62 -32.77
C LEU A 19 9.32 2.20 -31.38
N LEU A 20 8.65 2.68 -30.32
CA LEU A 20 8.66 2.03 -29.02
C LEU A 20 8.11 0.59 -29.19
N PRO A 21 8.77 -0.44 -28.64
CA PRO A 21 8.18 -1.75 -28.58
C PRO A 21 7.05 -1.74 -27.54
N ILE A 22 5.92 -2.25 -28.01
CA ILE A 22 4.67 -2.49 -27.30
C ILE A 22 4.95 -3.35 -26.06
N GLY A 23 4.68 -2.79 -24.88
CA GLY A 23 4.61 -3.50 -23.59
C GLY A 23 3.33 -3.14 -22.87
N ALA A 24 2.27 -3.90 -23.17
CA ALA A 24 1.04 -4.06 -22.39
C ALA A 24 0.36 -2.80 -21.79
N LEU A 25 -0.28 -2.00 -22.65
CA LEU A 25 -1.47 -1.25 -22.23
C LEU A 25 -2.65 -2.24 -22.13
N ILE A 26 -2.79 -2.92 -20.99
CA ILE A 26 -4.06 -3.59 -20.64
C ILE A 26 -4.92 -2.53 -19.98
N LEU A 27 -5.58 -1.72 -20.83
CA LEU A 27 -6.70 -0.90 -20.40
C LEU A 27 -7.97 -1.76 -20.48
N LEU A 28 -8.16 -2.65 -19.50
CA LEU A 28 -9.46 -3.27 -19.25
C LEU A 28 -10.10 -2.50 -18.10
N PHE A 29 -10.56 -1.27 -18.36
CA PHE A 29 -11.47 -0.61 -17.42
C PHE A 29 -12.78 -1.40 -17.44
N ALA A 30 -12.97 -2.31 -16.50
CA ALA A 30 -14.26 -2.39 -15.85
C ALA A 30 -14.54 -0.96 -15.38
N ILE A 31 -15.52 -0.29 -15.98
CA ILE A 31 -15.93 1.03 -15.52
C ILE A 31 -16.61 0.77 -14.19
N ALA A 32 -15.83 0.74 -13.11
CA ALA A 32 -16.40 0.82 -11.78
C ALA A 32 -17.26 2.11 -11.77
N PRO A 33 -18.54 2.02 -11.36
CA PRO A 33 -19.34 3.22 -11.23
C PRO A 33 -18.59 4.21 -10.34
N LEU A 34 -18.53 5.48 -10.74
CA LEU A 34 -17.99 6.54 -9.89
C LEU A 34 -18.66 6.43 -8.52
N ALA A 35 -17.87 6.33 -7.45
CA ALA A 35 -18.40 6.34 -6.09
C ALA A 35 -19.25 7.61 -5.91
N ALA A 36 -20.55 7.42 -5.78
CA ALA A 36 -21.53 8.48 -5.59
C ALA A 36 -22.14 8.26 -4.20
N ALA A 37 -22.53 9.32 -3.52
CA ALA A 37 -23.23 9.21 -2.23
C ALA A 37 -24.74 9.09 -2.44
N ASP A 38 -25.46 8.80 -1.35
CA ASP A 38 -26.92 8.84 -1.32
C ASP A 38 -27.47 10.15 -1.93
N PRO A 39 -28.34 10.07 -2.95
CA PRO A 39 -28.82 11.23 -3.67
C PRO A 39 -29.84 12.07 -2.88
N TYR A 40 -30.45 11.52 -1.84
CA TYR A 40 -31.48 12.19 -1.06
C TYR A 40 -30.96 12.71 0.28
N LEU A 41 -30.43 11.83 1.13
CA LEU A 41 -29.86 12.19 2.43
C LEU A 41 -28.47 12.79 2.29
N GLY A 42 -27.71 12.41 1.26
CA GLY A 42 -26.30 12.74 1.15
C GLY A 42 -25.41 11.81 1.97
N GLY A 43 -24.11 11.93 1.77
CA GLY A 43 -23.11 11.09 2.41
C GLY A 43 -21.73 11.41 1.87
N VAL A 44 -20.70 10.90 2.52
CA VAL A 44 -19.33 10.96 1.99
C VAL A 44 -19.00 9.57 1.43
N PRO A 45 -18.82 9.41 0.10
CA PRO A 45 -18.55 8.09 -0.49
C PRO A 45 -17.33 7.41 0.13
N LEU A 46 -17.35 6.09 0.19
CA LEU A 46 -16.18 5.30 0.59
C LEU A 46 -15.13 5.31 -0.50
N ILE A 47 -13.98 5.91 -0.23
CA ILE A 47 -12.83 5.88 -1.14
C ILE A 47 -11.53 5.66 -0.35
N THR A 48 -10.57 4.97 -0.96
CA THR A 48 -9.24 4.75 -0.38
C THR A 48 -8.44 6.04 -0.25
N ALA A 49 -8.68 7.03 -1.13
CA ALA A 49 -8.03 8.33 -1.07
C ALA A 49 -8.37 9.16 0.20
N ASN A 50 -9.51 8.90 0.85
CA ASN A 50 -9.84 9.49 2.14
C ASN A 50 -9.24 8.70 3.32
N GLY A 51 -8.93 7.42 3.09
CA GLY A 51 -8.29 6.54 4.04
C GLY A 51 -6.81 6.38 3.70
N THR A 52 -6.39 5.14 3.43
CA THR A 52 -5.03 4.81 3.01
C THR A 52 -5.00 3.47 2.27
N SER A 53 -3.89 3.17 1.62
CA SER A 53 -3.53 1.82 1.17
C SER A 53 -2.02 1.68 1.19
N GLY A 54 -1.53 0.46 1.34
CA GLY A 54 -0.09 0.22 1.33
C GLY A 54 0.25 -1.26 1.44
N THR A 55 1.53 -1.51 1.67
CA THR A 55 2.10 -2.85 1.79
C THR A 55 2.86 -2.93 3.10
N VAL A 56 2.69 -4.02 3.83
CA VAL A 56 3.39 -4.27 5.10
C VAL A 56 3.84 -5.72 5.21
N THR A 57 4.87 -5.97 6.01
CA THR A 57 5.31 -7.33 6.33
C THR A 57 4.46 -7.98 7.44
N GLY A 58 3.66 -7.20 8.18
CA GLY A 58 2.74 -7.73 9.18
C GLY A 58 1.35 -7.95 8.62
N ASP A 59 0.42 -7.07 9.01
CA ASP A 59 -0.97 -7.10 8.57
C ASP A 59 -1.66 -5.75 8.79
N LEU A 60 -2.92 -5.63 8.36
CA LEU A 60 -3.84 -4.61 8.83
C LEU A 60 -4.66 -5.16 10.00
N TRP A 61 -4.44 -4.62 11.19
CA TRP A 61 -5.17 -4.97 12.40
C TRP A 61 -6.20 -3.88 12.73
N PHE A 62 -7.35 -4.28 13.26
CA PHE A 62 -8.27 -3.35 13.88
C PHE A 62 -8.95 -3.98 15.10
N ASP A 63 -9.46 -3.11 15.97
CA ASP A 63 -10.41 -3.47 17.01
C ASP A 63 -11.30 -2.24 17.27
N ALA A 64 -12.45 -2.45 17.90
CA ALA A 64 -13.48 -1.43 18.02
C ALA A 64 -14.31 -1.52 19.31
N TYR A 65 -14.89 -0.39 19.70
CA TYR A 65 -15.87 -0.26 20.78
C TYR A 65 -17.29 -0.20 20.22
N PRO A 66 -18.11 -1.26 20.38
CA PRO A 66 -19.51 -1.28 19.95
C PRO A 66 -20.48 -0.81 21.05
N GLY A 67 -20.29 0.40 21.55
CA GLY A 67 -21.13 0.95 22.62
C GLY A 67 -22.03 2.10 22.20
N PHE A 68 -22.68 2.70 23.20
CA PHE A 68 -23.59 3.83 22.99
C PHE A 68 -23.75 4.65 24.28
N ALA A 69 -22.65 5.26 24.71
CA ALA A 69 -22.54 5.96 25.99
C ALA A 69 -21.97 7.37 25.80
N THR A 70 -22.33 8.32 26.66
CA THR A 70 -21.78 9.70 26.64
C THR A 70 -20.35 9.77 27.21
N SER A 71 -19.88 8.70 27.84
CA SER A 71 -18.48 8.49 28.18
C SER A 71 -18.13 7.04 27.89
N ALA A 72 -17.17 6.85 27.02
CA ALA A 72 -16.73 5.55 26.52
C ALA A 72 -15.22 5.42 26.72
N GLN A 73 -14.79 4.21 27.06
CA GLN A 73 -13.38 3.85 27.19
C GLN A 73 -13.13 2.56 26.43
N LYS A 74 -12.00 2.48 25.74
CA LYS A 74 -11.57 1.30 25.01
C LYS A 74 -10.06 1.14 25.13
N THR A 75 -9.65 -0.03 25.62
CA THR A 75 -8.27 -0.50 25.54
C THR A 75 -8.13 -1.36 24.29
N PHE A 76 -7.12 -1.03 23.49
CA PHE A 76 -6.69 -1.74 22.31
C PHE A 76 -5.39 -2.47 22.63
N THR A 77 -5.30 -3.75 22.28
CA THR A 77 -4.06 -4.53 22.41
C THR A 77 -3.60 -4.92 21.02
N LEU A 78 -2.55 -4.26 20.55
CA LEU A 78 -2.00 -4.48 19.21
C LEU A 78 -1.28 -5.84 19.14
N PRO A 79 -1.24 -6.47 17.96
CA PRO A 79 -0.32 -7.57 17.70
C PRO A 79 1.14 -7.17 17.96
N ALA A 80 2.03 -8.15 18.11
CA ALA A 80 3.46 -7.87 18.13
C ALA A 80 3.90 -7.26 16.78
N TYR A 81 4.61 -6.14 16.84
CA TYR A 81 5.11 -5.39 15.69
C TYR A 81 6.56 -4.95 15.91
N THR A 82 7.26 -4.67 14.82
CA THR A 82 8.57 -4.01 14.83
C THR A 82 8.47 -2.54 14.47
N ASP A 83 7.47 -2.19 13.64
CA ASP A 83 7.24 -0.83 13.17
C ASP A 83 5.75 -0.63 12.87
N ILE A 84 5.26 0.60 13.02
CA ILE A 84 3.91 0.98 12.62
C ILE A 84 4.03 1.75 11.31
N GLU A 85 3.48 1.18 10.23
CA GLU A 85 3.51 1.84 8.92
C GLU A 85 2.42 2.92 8.82
N TRP A 86 1.26 2.64 9.40
CA TRP A 86 0.14 3.56 9.41
C TRP A 86 -0.82 3.22 10.55
N ALA A 87 -1.33 4.21 11.26
CA ALA A 87 -2.38 4.01 12.25
C ALA A 87 -3.36 5.19 12.31
N ARG A 88 -4.65 4.89 12.46
CA ARG A 88 -5.69 5.91 12.62
C ARG A 88 -6.77 5.48 13.59
N LEU A 89 -7.10 6.40 14.49
CA LEU A 89 -8.24 6.30 15.41
C LEU A 89 -9.46 6.98 14.78
N TYR A 90 -10.62 6.35 14.88
CA TYR A 90 -11.90 6.86 14.43
C TYR A 90 -12.88 6.93 15.60
N VAL A 91 -13.62 8.04 15.73
CA VAL A 91 -14.65 8.22 16.75
C VAL A 91 -15.92 8.75 16.11
N ASP A 92 -17.06 8.16 16.46
CA ASP A 92 -18.37 8.64 16.01
C ASP A 92 -19.25 9.07 17.20
N VAL A 93 -19.84 10.26 17.10
CA VAL A 93 -20.72 10.84 18.11
C VAL A 93 -22.09 11.16 17.52
N TYR A 94 -23.13 10.67 18.17
CA TYR A 94 -24.52 10.90 17.78
C TYR A 94 -25.04 12.25 18.28
N ASP A 95 -25.52 13.08 17.36
CA ASP A 95 -26.11 14.42 17.59
C ASP A 95 -27.48 14.34 18.27
N GLY A 96 -28.27 13.32 17.93
CA GLY A 96 -29.67 13.18 18.38
C GLY A 96 -30.71 13.53 17.31
N HIS A 97 -30.31 14.17 16.20
CA HIS A 97 -31.24 14.55 15.14
C HIS A 97 -30.55 14.61 13.77
N MET A 98 -31.31 14.32 12.69
CA MET A 98 -30.74 14.25 11.34
C MET A 98 -30.44 15.61 10.71
N GLU A 99 -31.24 16.65 10.97
CA GLU A 99 -31.07 18.00 10.38
C GLU A 99 -30.73 19.10 11.40
N ASN A 100 -31.41 19.13 12.55
CA ASN A 100 -31.22 20.15 13.58
C ASN A 100 -29.77 20.23 14.08
N ASN A 101 -29.33 21.44 14.41
CA ASN A 101 -28.09 21.68 15.11
C ASN A 101 -28.31 21.53 16.62
N TYR A 102 -27.89 20.41 17.21
CA TYR A 102 -27.89 20.22 18.66
C TYR A 102 -26.45 20.28 19.17
N ARG A 103 -26.09 21.41 19.79
CA ARG A 103 -24.68 21.70 20.05
C ARG A 103 -24.12 20.93 21.22
N GLY A 104 -22.86 20.52 21.10
CA GLY A 104 -22.12 19.80 22.11
C GLY A 104 -20.62 19.83 21.87
N ASN A 105 -19.87 19.16 22.73
CA ASN A 105 -18.44 18.93 22.55
C ASN A 105 -18.11 17.47 22.83
N VAL A 106 -16.97 17.02 22.31
CA VAL A 106 -16.31 15.79 22.71
C VAL A 106 -14.87 16.09 23.13
N THR A 107 -14.39 15.41 24.15
CA THR A 107 -12.96 15.29 24.48
C THR A 107 -12.52 13.86 24.23
N ILE A 108 -11.35 13.69 23.64
CA ILE A 108 -10.76 12.39 23.34
C ILE A 108 -9.35 12.37 23.91
N ASP A 109 -9.16 11.58 24.96
CA ASP A 109 -7.89 11.38 25.63
C ASP A 109 -7.29 10.05 25.17
N ILE A 110 -6.03 10.05 24.75
CA ILE A 110 -5.32 8.90 24.18
C ILE A 110 -3.99 8.68 24.93
N ASP A 111 -3.82 7.45 25.41
CA ASP A 111 -2.58 6.85 25.91
C ASP A 111 -2.07 5.90 24.81
N ALA A 112 -1.07 6.31 24.06
CA ALA A 112 -0.55 5.59 22.88
C ALA A 112 0.65 4.70 23.21
N ASN A 113 1.17 4.76 24.44
CA ASN A 113 2.31 3.96 24.89
C ASN A 113 1.93 2.86 25.91
N GLY A 114 0.71 2.89 26.43
CA GLY A 114 0.16 1.91 27.37
C GLY A 114 0.61 2.10 28.82
N ASP A 115 1.11 3.29 29.19
CA ASP A 115 1.61 3.58 30.54
C ASP A 115 0.54 4.06 31.53
N ASN A 116 -0.71 4.19 31.08
CA ASN A 116 -1.89 4.71 31.80
C ASN A 116 -1.88 6.23 32.04
N THR A 117 -1.01 6.97 31.36
CA THR A 117 -1.07 8.43 31.23
C THR A 117 -1.66 8.77 29.87
N TYR A 118 -2.52 9.78 29.80
CA TYR A 118 -3.08 10.25 28.54
C TYR A 118 -2.28 11.46 28.04
N GLU A 119 -1.32 11.23 27.13
CA GLU A 119 -0.43 12.26 26.59
C GLU A 119 -1.04 13.05 25.43
N ILE A 120 -1.99 12.47 24.70
CA ILE A 120 -2.67 13.12 23.58
C ILE A 120 -4.10 13.46 24.00
N GLN A 121 -4.48 14.72 23.81
CA GLN A 121 -5.83 15.19 24.12
C GLN A 121 -6.38 15.97 22.92
N LYS A 122 -7.54 15.56 22.43
CA LYS A 122 -8.27 16.19 21.33
C LYS A 122 -9.61 16.71 21.84
N GLN A 123 -10.11 17.76 21.19
CA GLN A 123 -11.39 18.36 21.53
C GLN A 123 -12.07 18.88 20.27
N GLU A 124 -13.31 18.46 20.05
CA GLU A 124 -14.14 18.97 18.95
C GLU A 124 -15.41 19.65 19.49
N THR A 125 -15.86 20.67 18.76
CA THR A 125 -17.14 21.35 19.00
C THR A 125 -18.10 21.03 17.87
N PHE A 126 -19.31 20.60 18.23
CA PHE A 126 -20.39 20.31 17.30
C PHE A 126 -21.33 21.51 17.25
N ASP A 127 -21.28 22.27 16.16
CA ASP A 127 -22.12 23.45 15.96
C ASP A 127 -22.42 23.68 14.47
N THR A 128 -23.13 22.72 13.87
CA THR A 128 -23.60 22.88 12.50
C THR A 128 -24.97 22.26 12.32
N ALA A 129 -25.76 22.76 11.38
CA ALA A 129 -26.99 22.09 10.94
C ALA A 129 -26.68 21.16 9.75
N TYR A 130 -27.62 20.29 9.42
CA TYR A 130 -27.57 19.43 8.24
C TYR A 130 -28.82 19.63 7.39
N SER A 131 -28.70 19.50 6.07
CA SER A 131 -29.84 19.62 5.16
C SER A 131 -29.72 18.61 4.02
N PHE A 132 -30.83 17.92 3.73
CA PHE A 132 -30.85 16.82 2.76
C PHE A 132 -30.73 17.34 1.33
N PRO A 133 -29.77 16.84 0.51
CA PRO A 133 -29.65 17.17 -0.91
C PRO A 133 -30.96 16.99 -1.70
N GLY A 134 -31.71 15.93 -1.41
CA GLY A 134 -33.01 15.66 -2.04
C GLY A 134 -34.08 16.72 -1.77
N LEU A 135 -33.86 17.59 -0.77
CA LEU A 135 -34.70 18.75 -0.45
C LEU A 135 -34.05 20.08 -0.85
N GLY A 136 -33.00 20.06 -1.68
CA GLY A 136 -32.23 21.22 -2.08
C GLY A 136 -31.18 21.68 -1.07
N GLY A 137 -30.88 20.84 -0.07
CA GLY A 137 -29.81 21.05 0.91
C GLY A 137 -28.41 20.76 0.35
N THR A 138 -27.39 20.96 1.19
CA THR A 138 -25.99 20.77 0.80
C THR A 138 -25.44 19.38 1.10
N GLY A 139 -26.12 18.58 1.95
CA GLY A 139 -25.63 17.27 2.38
C GLY A 139 -24.48 17.37 3.39
N PRO A 140 -23.47 16.48 3.32
CA PRO A 140 -22.31 16.42 4.22
C PRO A 140 -21.71 17.78 4.56
N VAL A 141 -21.39 17.98 5.84
CA VAL A 141 -20.74 19.19 6.31
C VAL A 141 -19.37 18.85 6.89
N TRP A 142 -18.32 19.42 6.33
CA TRP A 142 -16.97 19.33 6.87
C TRP A 142 -16.74 20.46 7.87
N LEU A 143 -16.43 20.12 9.11
CA LEU A 143 -16.16 21.13 10.16
C LEU A 143 -14.67 21.48 10.20
N ASN A 144 -13.82 20.50 9.90
CA ASN A 144 -12.38 20.67 9.73
C ASN A 144 -11.85 19.56 8.79
N ASP A 145 -10.52 19.37 8.76
CA ASP A 145 -9.83 18.38 7.92
C ASP A 145 -9.98 16.93 8.39
N HIS A 146 -10.52 16.71 9.59
CA HIS A 146 -10.63 15.40 10.22
C HIS A 146 -11.97 15.16 10.94
N LEU A 147 -12.99 15.96 10.62
CA LEU A 147 -14.33 15.88 11.19
C LEU A 147 -15.38 16.29 10.16
N ASN A 148 -16.35 15.39 9.94
CA ASN A 148 -17.56 15.68 9.18
C ASN A 148 -18.83 15.32 9.95
N ARG A 149 -19.93 15.96 9.56
CA ARG A 149 -21.29 15.61 9.95
C ARG A 149 -22.02 15.00 8.75
N VAL A 150 -22.58 13.81 8.93
CA VAL A 150 -23.55 13.23 8.01
C VAL A 150 -24.82 12.86 8.77
N THR A 151 -25.90 13.54 8.41
CA THR A 151 -27.19 13.51 9.10
C THR A 151 -27.02 13.68 10.62
N SER A 152 -27.25 12.65 11.42
CA SER A 152 -27.17 12.70 12.88
C SER A 152 -25.83 12.34 13.50
N ASP A 153 -24.79 12.08 12.71
CA ASP A 153 -23.55 11.53 13.21
C ASP A 153 -22.36 12.41 12.83
N TYR A 154 -21.49 12.63 13.81
CA TYR A 154 -20.21 13.31 13.66
C TYR A 154 -19.10 12.26 13.68
N LEU A 155 -18.46 12.07 12.53
CA LEU A 155 -17.30 11.19 12.40
C LEU A 155 -16.03 12.02 12.43
N MET A 156 -15.13 11.70 13.36
CA MET A 156 -13.79 12.26 13.45
C MET A 156 -12.71 11.19 13.38
N TRP A 157 -11.50 11.57 12.96
CA TRP A 157 -10.35 10.69 12.94
C TRP A 157 -9.04 11.38 13.30
N TYR A 158 -8.08 10.61 13.81
CA TYR A 158 -6.77 11.11 14.22
C TYR A 158 -5.68 10.15 13.76
N ASP A 159 -4.67 10.68 13.10
CA ASP A 159 -3.45 9.95 12.76
C ASP A 159 -2.66 9.67 14.05
N LEU A 160 -2.30 8.40 14.26
CA LEU A 160 -1.52 7.93 15.40
C LEU A 160 -0.24 7.18 14.98
N THR A 161 0.14 7.25 13.70
CA THR A 161 1.25 6.49 13.12
C THR A 161 2.54 6.68 13.92
N ASP A 162 2.93 7.93 14.18
CA ASP A 162 4.15 8.28 14.92
C ASP A 162 3.96 8.33 16.45
N GLU A 163 2.73 8.16 16.93
CA GLU A 163 2.38 8.31 18.36
C GLU A 163 2.40 6.97 19.09
N ILE A 164 2.07 5.87 18.39
CA ILE A 164 2.02 4.53 18.97
C ILE A 164 3.44 4.02 19.22
N SER A 165 3.79 3.86 20.48
CA SER A 165 5.11 3.34 20.90
C SER A 165 5.02 2.12 21.82
N GLY A 166 3.80 1.73 22.22
CA GLY A 166 3.53 0.54 23.03
C GLY A 166 2.56 -0.44 22.36
N GLN A 167 2.45 -1.64 22.93
CA GLN A 167 1.50 -2.67 22.46
C GLN A 167 0.06 -2.43 22.92
N THR A 168 -0.17 -1.42 23.76
CA THR A 168 -1.50 -1.10 24.28
C THR A 168 -1.78 0.36 24.03
N VAL A 169 -2.98 0.65 23.50
CA VAL A 169 -3.49 2.02 23.33
C VAL A 169 -4.78 2.14 24.13
N ASN A 170 -4.87 3.10 25.05
CA ASN A 170 -6.09 3.36 25.81
C ASN A 170 -6.73 4.66 25.30
N VAL A 171 -8.01 4.59 24.95
CA VAL A 171 -8.79 5.75 24.48
C VAL A 171 -9.97 6.00 25.40
N GLN A 172 -10.16 7.25 25.78
CA GLN A 172 -11.35 7.74 26.46
C GLN A 172 -12.01 8.84 25.64
N ALA A 173 -13.29 8.65 25.29
CA ALA A 173 -14.11 9.68 24.65
C ALA A 173 -15.23 10.10 25.60
N ALA A 174 -15.39 11.41 25.85
CA ALA A 174 -16.43 11.94 26.72
C ALA A 174 -17.09 13.16 26.09
N THR A 175 -18.42 13.23 26.16
CA THR A 175 -19.19 14.34 25.57
C THR A 175 -19.77 15.27 26.62
N THR A 176 -19.92 16.54 26.24
CA THR A 176 -20.60 17.56 27.06
C THR A 176 -21.66 18.26 26.23
N LYS A 177 -22.81 18.54 26.85
CA LYS A 177 -23.92 19.21 26.20
C LYS A 177 -23.74 20.73 26.25
N ILE A 178 -23.87 21.40 25.11
CA ILE A 178 -24.10 22.84 25.06
C ILE A 178 -25.62 23.06 25.06
N ASP A 179 -26.34 22.33 24.20
CA ASP A 179 -27.79 22.30 24.16
C ASP A 179 -28.35 21.05 24.84
N LEU A 180 -29.45 21.18 25.61
CA LEU A 180 -30.07 20.06 26.31
C LEU A 180 -30.53 18.92 25.38
N SER A 181 -30.85 19.26 24.13
CA SER A 181 -31.29 18.34 23.09
C SER A 181 -30.16 17.49 22.49
N PHE A 182 -28.89 17.89 22.66
CA PHE A 182 -27.75 17.12 22.17
C PHE A 182 -27.72 15.75 22.87
N ASP A 183 -27.65 14.68 22.08
CA ASP A 183 -27.62 13.33 22.61
C ASP A 183 -26.23 12.99 23.17
N GLY A 184 -25.21 13.06 22.31
CA GLY A 184 -23.80 12.97 22.68
C GLY A 184 -23.31 11.55 22.95
N ARG A 185 -24.09 10.50 22.67
CA ARG A 185 -23.59 9.13 22.83
C ARG A 185 -22.55 8.81 21.75
N VAL A 186 -21.41 8.28 22.18
CA VAL A 186 -20.34 7.74 21.34
C VAL A 186 -20.79 6.38 20.81
N LYS A 187 -20.89 6.24 19.49
CA LYS A 187 -21.32 4.99 18.81
C LYS A 187 -20.14 4.09 18.46
N MET A 188 -19.01 4.70 18.12
CA MET A 188 -17.83 4.00 17.61
C MET A 188 -16.57 4.62 18.21
N ILE A 189 -15.66 3.76 18.64
CA ILE A 189 -14.23 4.06 18.79
C ILE A 189 -13.49 2.92 18.11
N THR A 190 -12.83 3.17 16.98
CA THR A 190 -12.16 2.13 16.19
C THR A 190 -10.72 2.53 15.94
N LEU A 191 -9.78 1.64 16.24
CA LEU A 191 -8.37 1.82 15.90
C LEU A 191 -8.03 0.86 14.77
N VAL A 192 -7.46 1.36 13.68
CA VAL A 192 -6.94 0.57 12.56
C VAL A 192 -5.44 0.83 12.44
N VAL A 193 -4.65 -0.24 12.33
CA VAL A 193 -3.19 -0.22 12.37
C VAL A 193 -2.62 -1.15 11.31
N ALA A 194 -1.88 -0.61 10.35
CA ALA A 194 -0.99 -1.36 9.47
C ALA A 194 0.39 -1.40 10.12
N TYR A 195 0.93 -2.61 10.31
CA TYR A 195 2.18 -2.80 11.05
C TYR A 195 3.11 -3.77 10.34
N ASN A 196 4.40 -3.56 10.54
CA ASN A 196 5.44 -4.44 10.08
C ASN A 196 5.84 -5.43 11.18
N LYS A 197 6.21 -6.63 10.77
CA LYS A 197 6.90 -7.62 11.62
C LYS A 197 8.37 -7.67 11.22
N ASP A 198 9.15 -8.44 11.98
CA ASP A 198 10.55 -8.67 11.65
C ASP A 198 10.68 -9.13 10.19
N PRO A 199 11.24 -8.30 9.30
CA PRO A 199 11.27 -8.56 7.87
C PRO A 199 12.20 -9.72 7.51
N CYS A 200 13.02 -10.19 8.45
CA CYS A 200 13.97 -11.28 8.24
C CYS A 200 13.44 -12.63 8.76
N GLU A 201 12.41 -12.62 9.60
CA GLU A 201 11.78 -13.84 10.17
C GLU A 201 10.37 -14.10 9.63
N ASN A 202 9.82 -13.20 8.81
CA ASN A 202 8.45 -13.30 8.30
C ASN A 202 8.40 -13.10 6.78
N CYS A 203 7.61 -13.95 6.11
CA CYS A 203 7.46 -13.98 4.66
C CYS A 203 6.12 -13.50 4.15
N ASN A 204 5.34 -12.93 5.05
CA ASN A 204 4.04 -12.42 4.70
C ASN A 204 4.24 -11.01 4.19
N VAL A 205 3.77 -10.76 2.98
CA VAL A 205 3.49 -9.42 2.49
C VAL A 205 1.97 -9.28 2.50
N THR A 206 1.44 -8.28 3.18
CA THR A 206 0.03 -7.91 3.09
C THR A 206 -0.07 -6.60 2.35
N HIS A 207 -0.85 -6.60 1.28
CA HIS A 207 -1.42 -5.36 0.74
C HIS A 207 -2.72 -5.06 1.46
N TYR A 208 -2.92 -3.81 1.83
CA TYR A 208 -4.09 -3.38 2.56
C TYR A 208 -4.70 -2.11 1.97
N TRP A 209 -6.01 -1.99 2.11
CA TRP A 209 -6.77 -0.80 1.73
C TRP A 209 -7.77 -0.47 2.83
N VAL A 210 -7.77 0.79 3.24
CA VAL A 210 -8.73 1.39 4.16
C VAL A 210 -9.58 2.35 3.33
N ALA A 211 -10.77 1.93 2.93
CA ALA A 211 -11.74 2.80 2.30
C ALA A 211 -12.52 3.55 3.39
N GLN A 212 -12.32 4.88 3.43
CA GLN A 212 -12.94 5.76 4.41
C GLN A 212 -14.03 6.59 3.74
N GLY A 213 -15.16 6.72 4.42
CA GLY A 213 -16.27 7.57 4.03
C GLY A 213 -17.10 7.97 5.24
N HIS A 214 -18.35 8.31 4.97
CA HIS A 214 -19.44 8.45 5.93
C HIS A 214 -20.73 8.39 5.11
N ASP A 215 -20.84 7.33 4.32
CA ASP A 215 -21.87 7.21 3.30
C ASP A 215 -23.16 6.65 3.89
N THR A 216 -24.32 7.09 3.41
CA THR A 216 -25.63 6.74 3.99
C THR A 216 -26.45 5.91 3.02
N ASP A 217 -27.33 5.05 3.53
CA ASP A 217 -28.44 4.45 2.80
C ASP A 217 -29.64 4.35 3.76
N SER A 218 -30.85 4.65 3.26
CA SER A 218 -32.04 4.73 4.07
C SER A 218 -33.32 4.43 3.30
N TYR A 219 -34.32 3.91 4.02
CA TYR A 219 -35.69 3.80 3.49
C TYR A 219 -36.28 5.16 3.05
N VAL A 220 -35.82 6.28 3.62
CA VAL A 220 -36.29 7.62 3.24
C VAL A 220 -35.92 7.92 1.78
N THR A 221 -34.71 7.53 1.39
CA THR A 221 -34.19 7.67 0.03
C THR A 221 -35.02 6.83 -0.96
N ASP A 222 -35.38 5.61 -0.57
CA ASP A 222 -36.25 4.74 -1.38
C ASP A 222 -37.68 5.30 -1.52
N GLU A 223 -38.26 5.82 -0.43
CA GLU A 223 -39.59 6.42 -0.43
C GLU A 223 -39.65 7.72 -1.24
N ALA A 224 -38.51 8.38 -1.43
CA ALA A 224 -38.34 9.49 -2.36
C ALA A 224 -38.16 9.05 -3.83
N GLU A 225 -38.31 7.76 -4.13
CA GLU A 225 -38.11 7.15 -5.45
C GLU A 225 -36.68 7.31 -6.00
N LEU A 226 -35.69 7.40 -5.10
CA LEU A 226 -34.27 7.58 -5.43
C LEU A 226 -33.40 6.45 -4.84
N PRO A 227 -33.74 5.16 -5.05
CA PRO A 227 -33.05 4.05 -4.38
C PRO A 227 -31.54 4.10 -4.61
N TYR A 228 -30.80 3.77 -3.56
CA TYR A 228 -29.36 3.92 -3.51
C TYR A 228 -28.66 2.62 -3.14
N ALA A 229 -27.51 2.40 -3.75
CA ALA A 229 -26.56 1.37 -3.34
C ALA A 229 -25.17 1.98 -3.49
N GLY A 230 -24.41 1.98 -2.41
CA GLY A 230 -23.06 2.48 -2.39
C GLY A 230 -22.09 1.49 -3.01
N ASN A 231 -20.95 2.02 -3.44
CA ASN A 231 -19.85 1.23 -3.95
C ASN A 231 -18.50 1.80 -3.52
N THR A 232 -17.47 0.95 -3.56
CA THR A 232 -16.08 1.36 -3.39
C THR A 232 -15.17 0.41 -4.16
N THR A 233 -14.00 0.89 -4.57
CA THR A 233 -12.99 0.14 -5.33
C THR A 233 -11.71 0.02 -4.54
N PHE A 234 -11.07 -1.13 -4.64
CA PHE A 234 -9.75 -1.43 -4.12
C PHE A 234 -8.83 -1.74 -5.29
N ASP A 235 -7.78 -0.94 -5.46
CA ASP A 235 -6.77 -1.17 -6.50
C ASP A 235 -5.88 -2.35 -6.09
N THR A 236 -6.38 -3.56 -6.32
CA THR A 236 -5.70 -4.83 -6.04
C THR A 236 -4.75 -5.23 -7.16
N SER A 237 -4.52 -4.38 -8.17
CA SER A 237 -3.55 -4.65 -9.25
C SER A 237 -2.10 -4.72 -8.76
N ALA A 238 -1.81 -4.15 -7.59
CA ALA A 238 -0.50 -4.22 -6.92
C ALA A 238 -0.17 -5.62 -6.35
N VAL A 239 -1.17 -6.52 -6.25
CA VAL A 239 -0.95 -7.88 -5.75
C VAL A 239 -0.49 -8.79 -6.89
N TYR A 240 0.72 -9.33 -6.77
CA TYR A 240 1.28 -10.19 -7.80
C TYR A 240 0.68 -11.60 -7.78
N THR A 241 0.67 -12.23 -6.61
CA THR A 241 0.10 -13.57 -6.40
C THR A 241 -0.86 -13.53 -5.22
N PRO A 242 -2.17 -13.31 -5.45
CA PRO A 242 -3.14 -13.23 -4.37
C PRO A 242 -3.24 -14.55 -3.59
N GLY A 243 -2.97 -14.46 -2.28
CA GLY A 243 -3.27 -15.48 -1.28
C GLY A 243 -4.49 -15.10 -0.45
N GLU A 244 -4.46 -15.42 0.85
CA GLU A 244 -5.56 -15.12 1.78
C GLU A 244 -5.99 -13.65 1.70
N ALA A 245 -7.29 -13.43 1.45
CA ALA A 245 -7.89 -12.11 1.41
C ALA A 245 -9.10 -12.00 2.33
N ASN A 246 -9.21 -10.87 3.04
CA ASN A 246 -10.28 -10.60 3.99
C ASN A 246 -10.87 -9.20 3.77
N LEU A 247 -12.18 -9.14 3.52
CA LEU A 247 -12.95 -7.91 3.49
C LEU A 247 -13.66 -7.73 4.83
N THR A 248 -13.51 -6.57 5.45
CA THR A 248 -14.26 -6.19 6.66
C THR A 248 -15.00 -4.88 6.45
N VAL A 249 -16.27 -4.81 6.86
CA VAL A 249 -17.06 -3.58 6.82
C VAL A 249 -17.58 -3.23 8.20
N LEU A 250 -17.50 -1.95 8.58
CA LEU A 250 -17.83 -1.47 9.93
C LEU A 250 -18.97 -0.44 9.91
N PRO A 251 -20.23 -0.84 9.69
CA PRO A 251 -21.32 0.13 9.54
C PRO A 251 -21.84 0.69 10.87
N LEU A 252 -22.28 1.95 10.84
CA LEU A 252 -23.06 2.62 11.88
C LEU A 252 -24.56 2.34 11.62
N SER A 253 -25.08 1.29 12.24
CA SER A 253 -26.47 0.86 12.05
C SER A 253 -26.92 -0.09 13.16
N SER A 254 -28.24 -0.16 13.37
CA SER A 254 -28.85 -1.12 14.31
C SER A 254 -28.98 -2.53 13.72
N PHE A 255 -28.85 -2.65 12.40
CA PHE A 255 -29.00 -3.91 11.66
C PHE A 255 -28.04 -3.94 10.48
N ASN A 256 -27.50 -5.11 10.16
CA ASN A 256 -26.46 -5.26 9.16
C ASN A 256 -26.95 -5.00 7.73
N GLY A 257 -26.02 -4.59 6.87
CA GLY A 257 -26.28 -4.31 5.46
C GLY A 257 -26.25 -5.56 4.58
N ASN A 258 -26.50 -5.34 3.31
CA ASN A 258 -26.21 -6.29 2.24
C ASN A 258 -24.93 -5.84 1.53
N TYR A 259 -24.06 -6.79 1.20
CA TYR A 259 -22.78 -6.53 0.57
C TYR A 259 -22.56 -7.48 -0.59
N THR A 260 -21.89 -7.01 -1.63
CA THR A 260 -21.32 -7.86 -2.68
C THR A 260 -19.83 -7.55 -2.83
N PHE A 261 -19.05 -8.48 -3.35
CA PHE A 261 -17.64 -8.28 -3.64
C PHE A 261 -17.29 -8.94 -4.97
N ASN A 262 -16.70 -8.17 -5.88
CA ASN A 262 -16.40 -8.56 -7.26
C ASN A 262 -17.58 -9.18 -8.01
N SER A 263 -18.81 -8.78 -7.63
CA SER A 263 -20.07 -9.19 -8.24
C SER A 263 -21.12 -8.11 -8.01
N ASP A 264 -21.99 -7.87 -8.99
CA ASP A 264 -23.13 -6.96 -8.83
C ASP A 264 -24.39 -7.66 -8.29
N THR A 265 -24.35 -9.00 -8.16
CA THR A 265 -25.57 -9.80 -7.89
C THR A 265 -25.39 -10.87 -6.82
N GLU A 266 -24.17 -11.33 -6.61
CA GLU A 266 -23.88 -12.36 -5.61
C GLU A 266 -23.62 -11.70 -4.25
N GLN A 267 -24.61 -11.81 -3.37
CA GLN A 267 -24.52 -11.29 -2.03
C GLN A 267 -23.55 -12.12 -1.19
N LEU A 268 -22.65 -11.44 -0.49
CA LEU A 268 -21.81 -12.07 0.53
C LEU A 268 -22.70 -12.67 1.64
N PRO A 269 -22.33 -13.86 2.15
CA PRO A 269 -23.16 -14.55 3.12
C PRO A 269 -23.36 -13.71 4.37
N TRP A 270 -24.58 -13.77 4.90
CA TRP A 270 -24.91 -13.12 6.15
C TRP A 270 -24.49 -14.02 7.31
N ASP A 271 -23.55 -13.55 8.13
CA ASP A 271 -23.17 -14.15 9.40
C ASP A 271 -23.59 -13.23 10.54
N ASN A 272 -23.54 -13.72 11.79
CA ASN A 272 -23.79 -12.90 12.96
C ASN A 272 -22.67 -11.85 13.11
N PRO A 273 -22.91 -10.56 12.80
CA PRO A 273 -21.89 -9.54 12.96
C PRO A 273 -21.55 -9.37 14.44
N HIS A 274 -20.35 -8.87 14.72
CA HIS A 274 -20.08 -8.33 16.05
C HIS A 274 -20.89 -7.05 16.20
N GLN A 275 -21.84 -7.04 17.13
CA GLN A 275 -22.92 -6.04 17.13
C GLN A 275 -23.04 -5.29 18.47
N GLY A 276 -23.03 -3.96 18.37
CA GLY A 276 -23.54 -3.02 19.37
C GLY A 276 -24.92 -2.49 19.01
N SER A 277 -25.42 -1.49 19.72
CA SER A 277 -26.78 -0.97 19.45
C SER A 277 -26.90 -0.24 18.11
N TYR A 278 -25.85 0.46 17.67
CA TYR A 278 -25.84 1.31 16.47
C TYR A 278 -24.49 1.28 15.73
N PHE A 279 -23.67 0.27 16.00
CA PHE A 279 -22.38 0.04 15.36
C PHE A 279 -22.09 -1.45 15.37
N GLN A 280 -21.52 -1.94 14.27
CA GLN A 280 -21.20 -3.35 14.10
C GLN A 280 -20.06 -3.51 13.10
N TRP A 281 -19.55 -4.73 12.97
CA TRP A 281 -18.69 -5.11 11.86
C TRP A 281 -18.88 -6.57 11.47
N GLN A 282 -18.58 -6.86 10.20
CA GLN A 282 -18.54 -8.21 9.67
C GLN A 282 -17.33 -8.35 8.75
N SER A 283 -16.74 -9.54 8.76
CA SER A 283 -15.59 -9.91 7.95
C SER A 283 -15.94 -11.12 7.08
N TRP A 284 -15.37 -11.18 5.88
CA TRP A 284 -15.53 -12.28 4.94
C TRP A 284 -14.16 -12.67 4.40
N ASN A 285 -13.91 -13.98 4.33
CA ASN A 285 -12.84 -14.49 3.48
C ASN A 285 -13.28 -14.34 2.02
N VAL A 286 -12.55 -13.51 1.27
CA VAL A 286 -12.82 -13.19 -0.15
C VAL A 286 -11.69 -13.68 -1.06
N THR A 287 -10.83 -14.59 -0.57
CA THR A 287 -9.67 -15.13 -1.29
C THR A 287 -10.03 -15.60 -2.70
N ASP A 288 -11.06 -16.45 -2.81
CA ASP A 288 -11.50 -17.02 -4.09
C ASP A 288 -12.21 -16.01 -5.01
N LEU A 289 -12.44 -14.78 -4.53
CA LEU A 289 -13.10 -13.71 -5.27
C LEU A 289 -12.12 -12.65 -5.77
N ILE A 290 -10.85 -12.69 -5.38
CA ILE A 290 -9.85 -11.71 -5.85
C ILE A 290 -9.56 -11.93 -7.34
N SER A 291 -9.84 -10.91 -8.16
CA SER A 291 -9.57 -10.95 -9.59
C SER A 291 -9.35 -9.55 -10.17
N GLY A 292 -8.11 -9.19 -10.52
CA GLY A 292 -7.80 -7.84 -11.00
C GLY A 292 -8.13 -6.77 -9.95
N ASP A 293 -8.59 -5.59 -10.37
CA ASP A 293 -9.12 -4.56 -9.46
C ASP A 293 -10.40 -5.04 -8.80
N SER A 294 -10.46 -4.91 -7.47
CA SER A 294 -11.59 -5.38 -6.70
C SER A 294 -12.56 -4.25 -6.37
N TYR A 295 -13.83 -4.58 -6.21
CA TYR A 295 -14.85 -3.63 -5.79
C TYR A 295 -15.87 -4.29 -4.86
N MET A 296 -16.48 -3.46 -4.03
CA MET A 296 -17.56 -3.84 -3.12
C MET A 296 -18.76 -2.95 -3.39
N THR A 297 -19.96 -3.53 -3.39
CA THR A 297 -21.20 -2.77 -3.25
C THR A 297 -21.81 -3.00 -1.87
N TYR A 298 -22.54 -2.01 -1.37
CA TYR A 298 -23.18 -2.08 -0.08
C TYR A 298 -24.50 -1.32 -0.09
N GLY A 299 -25.42 -1.77 0.76
CA GLY A 299 -26.67 -1.08 0.99
C GLY A 299 -27.34 -1.58 2.27
N ARG A 300 -28.38 -0.86 2.68
CA ARG A 300 -29.25 -1.25 3.77
C ARG A 300 -29.93 -2.59 3.44
N ASN A 301 -30.28 -3.33 4.47
CA ASN A 301 -31.05 -4.55 4.27
C ASN A 301 -32.52 -4.22 3.95
N VAL A 302 -32.92 -4.44 2.69
CA VAL A 302 -34.30 -4.20 2.21
C VAL A 302 -35.27 -5.34 2.49
N THR A 303 -34.77 -6.51 2.91
CA THR A 303 -35.58 -7.72 3.16
C THR A 303 -36.20 -7.75 4.55
N ASP A 304 -35.64 -6.98 5.49
CA ASP A 304 -36.26 -6.76 6.79
C ASP A 304 -37.42 -5.75 6.66
N THR A 305 -38.64 -6.24 6.88
CA THR A 305 -39.86 -5.43 6.83
C THR A 305 -40.07 -4.57 8.08
N ASP A 306 -39.29 -4.77 9.16
CA ASP A 306 -39.34 -3.91 10.35
C ASP A 306 -38.45 -2.67 10.17
N ARG A 307 -39.08 -1.61 9.66
CA ARG A 307 -38.45 -0.31 9.39
C ARG A 307 -37.78 0.33 10.63
N ASN A 308 -38.10 -0.13 11.83
CA ASN A 308 -37.47 0.38 13.06
C ASN A 308 -36.05 -0.13 13.26
N TYR A 309 -35.64 -1.21 12.58
CA TYR A 309 -34.33 -1.85 12.76
C TYR A 309 -33.37 -1.65 11.58
N SER A 310 -33.85 -1.61 10.33
CA SER A 310 -33.03 -1.49 9.10
C SER A 310 -33.12 -0.13 8.38
N GLY A 311 -33.66 0.90 9.04
CA GLY A 311 -34.07 2.14 8.38
C GLY A 311 -32.95 3.13 8.03
N TYR A 312 -31.85 3.14 8.77
CA TYR A 312 -30.71 4.01 8.52
C TYR A 312 -29.42 3.22 8.64
N PHE A 313 -28.66 3.22 7.56
CA PHE A 313 -27.42 2.49 7.42
C PHE A 313 -26.34 3.46 6.98
N LYS A 314 -25.19 3.46 7.65
CA LYS A 314 -24.04 4.24 7.20
C LYS A 314 -22.78 3.43 7.26
N VAL A 315 -21.88 3.67 6.33
CA VAL A 315 -20.57 3.04 6.31
C VAL A 315 -19.50 4.12 6.49
N PRO A 316 -18.77 4.13 7.62
CA PRO A 316 -17.57 4.95 7.75
C PRO A 316 -16.32 4.24 7.20
N LEU A 317 -16.26 2.90 7.27
CA LEU A 317 -15.06 2.12 6.94
C LEU A 317 -15.39 0.80 6.23
N ALA A 318 -14.60 0.50 5.20
CA ALA A 318 -14.40 -0.84 4.67
C ALA A 318 -12.89 -1.10 4.54
N LEU A 319 -12.46 -2.27 4.99
CA LEU A 319 -11.06 -2.69 5.05
C LEU A 319 -10.89 -3.91 4.15
N LEU A 320 -9.88 -3.91 3.28
CA LEU A 320 -9.48 -5.08 2.52
C LEU A 320 -8.02 -5.40 2.85
N THR A 321 -7.73 -6.66 3.13
CA THR A 321 -6.37 -7.20 3.12
C THR A 321 -6.27 -8.29 2.07
N VAL A 322 -5.12 -8.36 1.40
CA VAL A 322 -4.76 -9.44 0.49
C VAL A 322 -3.30 -9.80 0.76
N LYS A 323 -3.06 -11.04 1.17
CA LYS A 323 -1.70 -11.59 1.27
C LYS A 323 -1.14 -11.74 -0.15
N ASP A 324 0.09 -11.30 -0.36
CA ASP A 324 0.84 -11.57 -1.57
C ASP A 324 1.76 -12.76 -1.30
N GLU A 325 1.49 -13.86 -1.99
CA GLU A 325 2.31 -15.07 -1.91
C GLU A 325 3.53 -14.99 -2.83
N SER A 326 3.71 -13.87 -3.55
CA SER A 326 4.89 -13.67 -4.36
C SER A 326 6.15 -13.50 -3.50
N LEU A 327 7.18 -14.27 -3.83
CA LEU A 327 8.46 -14.22 -3.15
C LEU A 327 9.40 -13.24 -3.84
N ILE A 328 9.04 -11.96 -3.76
CA ILE A 328 9.76 -10.85 -4.37
C ILE A 328 10.63 -10.16 -3.33
N TYR A 329 11.89 -9.97 -3.66
CA TYR A 329 12.88 -9.25 -2.87
C TYR A 329 13.49 -8.15 -3.73
N ASP A 330 13.46 -6.92 -3.25
CA ASP A 330 14.22 -5.79 -3.79
C ASP A 330 14.63 -4.88 -2.63
N PHE A 331 15.10 -3.66 -2.91
CA PHE A 331 15.50 -2.73 -1.84
C PHE A 331 14.42 -1.71 -1.48
N SER A 332 13.20 -1.86 -2.01
CA SER A 332 12.05 -1.01 -1.63
C SER A 332 11.56 -1.32 -0.21
N ASP A 333 10.70 -0.47 0.33
CA ASP A 333 10.12 -0.69 1.66
C ASP A 333 8.91 -1.67 1.63
N ASN A 334 8.43 -2.03 0.43
CA ASN A 334 7.20 -2.80 0.20
C ASN A 334 7.46 -4.24 -0.29
N THR A 335 8.54 -4.85 0.19
CA THR A 335 9.08 -6.11 -0.33
C THR A 335 9.39 -7.09 0.79
N LEU A 336 9.79 -8.32 0.46
CA LEU A 336 10.33 -9.23 1.46
C LEU A 336 11.73 -8.80 1.88
N GLY A 337 11.96 -8.70 3.19
CA GLY A 337 13.24 -8.26 3.75
C GLY A 337 13.34 -6.75 3.92
N ARG A 338 14.48 -6.29 4.46
CA ARG A 338 14.78 -4.86 4.65
C ARG A 338 16.25 -4.57 4.40
N ALA A 339 16.51 -3.48 3.67
CA ALA A 339 17.84 -2.99 3.36
C ALA A 339 18.66 -2.74 4.65
N GLY A 340 19.91 -3.22 4.67
CA GLY A 340 20.82 -3.11 5.81
C GLY A 340 20.49 -4.02 7.01
N ILE A 341 19.46 -4.86 6.91
CA ILE A 341 19.09 -5.81 7.98
C ILE A 341 19.17 -7.26 7.48
N CYS A 342 18.45 -7.59 6.41
CA CYS A 342 18.52 -8.90 5.75
C CYS A 342 18.84 -8.81 4.25
N LEU A 343 18.73 -7.62 3.66
CA LEU A 343 19.10 -7.36 2.29
C LEU A 343 20.30 -6.44 2.29
N PHE A 344 21.37 -6.85 1.62
CA PHE A 344 22.62 -6.10 1.63
C PHE A 344 23.13 -5.86 0.22
N ALA A 345 23.61 -4.64 -0.04
CA ALA A 345 24.32 -4.30 -1.26
C ALA A 345 25.76 -3.88 -0.92
N TYR A 346 26.70 -4.24 -1.78
CA TYR A 346 28.13 -3.96 -1.61
C TYR A 346 28.70 -3.38 -2.91
N ARG A 347 29.62 -2.43 -2.79
CA ARG A 347 30.09 -1.56 -3.88
C ARG A 347 31.61 -1.46 -4.00
N ASP A 348 32.03 -0.58 -4.92
CA ASP A 348 33.37 -0.19 -5.30
C ASP A 348 33.94 -1.07 -6.42
N GLN A 349 34.73 -2.07 -6.09
CA GLN A 349 35.52 -2.77 -7.09
C GLN A 349 35.81 -4.24 -6.74
N ALA A 350 35.77 -5.09 -7.76
CA ALA A 350 35.97 -6.54 -7.69
C ALA A 350 37.37 -6.96 -8.16
N SER A 351 37.89 -8.04 -7.60
CA SER A 351 39.27 -8.51 -7.81
C SER A 351 39.53 -9.33 -9.07
N GLY A 352 38.50 -9.70 -9.82
CA GLY A 352 38.61 -10.43 -11.09
C GLY A 352 37.22 -10.65 -11.69
N LEU A 353 37.16 -11.16 -12.92
CA LEU A 353 35.92 -11.25 -13.71
C LEU A 353 35.50 -12.72 -13.98
N PRO A 354 34.56 -13.30 -13.20
CA PRO A 354 34.09 -12.83 -11.90
C PRO A 354 35.08 -13.16 -10.77
N PRO A 355 34.90 -12.61 -9.56
CA PRO A 355 35.70 -12.95 -8.39
C PRO A 355 35.60 -14.44 -8.04
N THR A 356 36.65 -14.98 -7.43
CA THR A 356 36.69 -16.39 -7.00
C THR A 356 36.01 -16.64 -5.65
N VAL A 357 35.59 -15.57 -4.96
CA VAL A 357 34.94 -15.59 -3.65
C VAL A 357 33.64 -14.79 -3.72
N ASN A 358 32.66 -15.15 -2.89
CA ASN A 358 31.36 -14.48 -2.84
C ASN A 358 31.33 -13.24 -1.95
N ASN A 359 32.44 -12.92 -1.28
CA ASN A 359 32.58 -11.77 -0.40
C ASN A 359 33.39 -10.61 -1.02
N ASP A 360 33.46 -10.53 -2.36
CA ASP A 360 34.11 -9.46 -3.12
C ASP A 360 33.13 -8.87 -4.17
N PRO A 361 32.87 -7.54 -4.20
CA PRO A 361 33.33 -6.49 -3.27
C PRO A 361 32.66 -6.58 -1.88
N ASN A 362 33.21 -5.93 -0.84
CA ASN A 362 32.68 -6.00 0.54
C ASN A 362 32.40 -4.66 1.23
N ASN A 363 32.50 -3.54 0.52
CA ASN A 363 32.13 -2.24 1.08
C ASN A 363 30.61 -2.09 1.02
N GLU A 364 29.90 -2.06 2.15
CA GLU A 364 28.44 -2.00 2.15
C GLU A 364 27.91 -0.63 1.69
N PHE A 365 26.76 -0.64 1.02
CA PHE A 365 26.02 0.57 0.69
C PHE A 365 25.62 1.34 1.96
N SER A 366 25.71 2.67 1.90
CA SER A 366 25.12 3.56 2.90
C SER A 366 23.61 3.71 2.71
N THR A 367 22.90 4.27 3.70
CA THR A 367 21.45 4.57 3.58
C THR A 367 21.12 5.41 2.33
N THR A 368 21.96 6.39 2.00
CA THR A 368 21.78 7.23 0.81
C THR A 368 21.94 6.42 -0.48
N GLU A 369 22.79 5.40 -0.48
CA GLU A 369 23.03 4.55 -1.64
C GLU A 369 21.92 3.51 -1.81
N TYR A 370 21.42 2.93 -0.72
CA TYR A 370 20.21 2.11 -0.77
C TYR A 370 19.01 2.89 -1.31
N ASN A 371 18.83 4.15 -0.90
CA ASN A 371 17.73 4.99 -1.38
C ASN A 371 17.73 5.22 -2.89
N LYS A 372 18.87 5.10 -3.55
CA LYS A 372 18.96 5.22 -5.02
C LYS A 372 18.52 3.96 -5.73
N ILE A 373 18.67 2.78 -5.10
CA ILE A 373 18.34 1.50 -5.73
C ILE A 373 16.98 0.93 -5.34
N LYS A 374 16.13 1.74 -4.69
CA LYS A 374 14.80 1.33 -4.22
C LYS A 374 13.82 1.09 -5.36
N TYR A 375 13.91 1.92 -6.39
CA TYR A 375 12.94 1.97 -7.47
C TYR A 375 13.68 2.06 -8.81
N ASP A 376 13.04 1.56 -9.85
CA ASP A 376 13.44 1.78 -11.23
C ASP A 376 12.96 3.18 -11.65
N ASP A 377 13.75 4.21 -11.33
CA ASP A 377 13.37 5.63 -11.45
C ASP A 377 14.44 6.53 -12.10
N GLN A 378 15.47 5.92 -12.71
CA GLN A 378 16.63 6.58 -13.32
C GLN A 378 17.54 7.30 -12.31
N SER A 379 17.45 6.96 -11.03
CA SER A 379 18.35 7.42 -9.97
C SER A 379 19.45 6.39 -9.72
N PHE A 380 20.57 6.56 -10.40
CA PHE A 380 21.65 5.59 -10.31
C PHE A 380 22.52 5.77 -9.05
N GLN A 381 22.89 4.65 -8.45
CA GLN A 381 24.06 4.54 -7.59
C GLN A 381 25.30 4.23 -8.44
N PRO A 382 26.28 5.14 -8.55
CA PRO A 382 27.49 4.94 -9.33
C PRO A 382 28.70 4.53 -8.48
N ASP A 383 29.56 3.70 -9.06
CA ASP A 383 30.87 3.35 -8.54
C ASP A 383 31.91 3.28 -9.65
N VAL A 384 33.11 3.80 -9.34
CA VAL A 384 34.23 3.95 -10.29
C VAL A 384 35.46 3.34 -9.64
N THR A 385 36.21 2.55 -10.39
CA THR A 385 37.43 1.91 -9.88
C THR A 385 38.53 2.93 -9.55
N ALA A 386 39.41 2.55 -8.62
CA ALA A 386 40.58 3.36 -8.26
C ALA A 386 41.89 2.54 -8.28
N THR A 387 41.84 1.29 -8.72
CA THR A 387 42.98 0.37 -8.65
C THR A 387 43.09 -0.43 -9.94
N GLU A 388 44.27 -0.35 -10.57
CA GLU A 388 44.62 -1.10 -11.78
C GLU A 388 44.23 -2.58 -11.68
N GLY A 389 43.59 -3.10 -12.73
CA GLY A 389 43.18 -4.50 -12.81
C GLY A 389 41.91 -4.86 -12.04
N LYS A 390 41.23 -3.89 -11.41
CA LYS A 390 39.93 -4.10 -10.75
C LYS A 390 38.78 -3.72 -11.67
N HIS A 391 37.64 -4.36 -11.47
CA HIS A 391 36.40 -4.08 -12.21
C HIS A 391 35.41 -3.35 -11.29
N ALA A 392 34.70 -2.33 -11.79
CA ALA A 392 33.61 -1.72 -11.03
C ALA A 392 32.48 -2.75 -10.86
N ALA A 393 31.99 -2.91 -9.63
CA ALA A 393 31.01 -3.95 -9.34
C ALA A 393 30.07 -3.60 -8.18
N HIS A 394 28.83 -4.07 -8.28
CA HIS A 394 27.86 -4.12 -7.19
C HIS A 394 27.44 -5.56 -6.91
N ARG A 395 27.52 -5.96 -5.64
CA ARG A 395 27.04 -7.27 -5.18
C ARG A 395 25.82 -7.12 -4.29
N PHE A 396 24.84 -7.98 -4.48
CA PHE A 396 23.59 -7.98 -3.75
C PHE A 396 23.42 -9.33 -3.05
N VAL A 397 23.04 -9.28 -1.78
CA VAL A 397 22.85 -10.44 -0.91
C VAL A 397 21.43 -10.39 -0.36
N PHE A 398 20.63 -11.34 -0.78
CA PHE A 398 19.24 -11.49 -0.34
C PHE A 398 19.15 -12.62 0.67
N ASN A 399 18.82 -12.32 1.92
CA ASN A 399 18.45 -13.35 2.89
C ASN A 399 17.01 -13.80 2.61
N VAL A 400 16.88 -15.07 2.23
CA VAL A 400 15.60 -15.71 1.87
C VAL A 400 15.20 -16.77 2.89
N SER A 401 15.81 -16.77 4.08
CA SER A 401 15.63 -17.81 5.12
C SER A 401 14.19 -18.03 5.53
N CYS A 402 13.41 -16.96 5.55
CA CYS A 402 12.01 -17.08 5.89
C CYS A 402 11.26 -17.92 4.82
N CYS A 403 11.58 -17.80 3.52
CA CYS A 403 10.84 -18.41 2.39
C CYS A 403 11.49 -19.68 1.83
N SER A 404 12.49 -20.22 2.53
CA SER A 404 13.56 -21.05 1.97
C SER A 404 13.20 -22.50 1.64
N ASN A 405 11.92 -22.86 1.45
CA ASN A 405 11.61 -24.23 1.01
C ASN A 405 11.88 -24.41 -0.49
N VAL A 406 13.16 -24.60 -0.83
CA VAL A 406 13.67 -24.75 -2.20
C VAL A 406 12.97 -25.88 -2.97
N SER A 407 12.41 -26.88 -2.30
CA SER A 407 11.68 -27.97 -2.98
C SER A 407 10.39 -27.50 -3.65
N ASN A 408 9.87 -26.34 -3.25
CA ASN A 408 8.64 -25.76 -3.78
C ASN A 408 8.93 -24.67 -4.81
N LEU A 409 10.20 -24.43 -5.15
CA LEU A 409 10.57 -23.41 -6.14
C LEU A 409 10.70 -24.04 -7.53
N ASP A 410 10.07 -23.41 -8.50
CA ASP A 410 10.20 -23.70 -9.93
C ASP A 410 11.36 -22.93 -10.56
N ALA A 411 11.63 -21.71 -10.08
CA ALA A 411 12.71 -20.89 -10.61
C ALA A 411 13.25 -19.84 -9.64
N ILE A 412 14.48 -19.40 -9.89
CA ILE A 412 15.10 -18.19 -9.32
C ILE A 412 15.29 -17.21 -10.48
N ASN A 413 14.62 -16.08 -10.42
CA ASN A 413 14.70 -15.02 -11.43
C ASN A 413 15.34 -13.77 -10.83
N VAL A 414 16.30 -13.19 -11.55
CA VAL A 414 17.00 -11.97 -11.14
C VAL A 414 16.88 -10.96 -12.25
N THR A 415 16.42 -9.75 -11.91
CA THR A 415 16.40 -8.58 -12.79
C THR A 415 17.26 -7.48 -12.19
N TRP A 416 18.15 -6.92 -12.99
CA TRP A 416 18.97 -5.76 -12.65
C TRP A 416 18.80 -4.70 -13.71
N ASN A 417 18.59 -3.44 -13.31
CA ASN A 417 18.61 -2.28 -14.20
C ASN A 417 19.83 -1.40 -13.89
N GLY A 418 20.56 -1.03 -14.93
CA GLY A 418 21.75 -0.19 -14.81
C GLY A 418 22.60 -0.20 -16.08
N LYS A 419 23.81 0.34 -15.96
CA LYS A 419 24.80 0.39 -17.04
C LYS A 419 26.22 0.22 -16.51
N GLY A 420 27.14 -0.09 -17.42
CA GLY A 420 28.55 -0.15 -17.11
C GLY A 420 29.36 0.26 -18.34
N TYR A 421 30.35 1.12 -18.13
CA TYR A 421 31.14 1.69 -19.19
C TYR A 421 32.57 1.92 -18.72
N HIS A 422 33.47 2.18 -19.67
CA HIS A 422 34.87 2.46 -19.40
C HIS A 422 35.32 3.73 -20.11
N ASP A 423 36.19 4.52 -19.49
CA ASP A 423 36.64 5.80 -20.07
C ASP A 423 37.49 5.64 -21.34
N ASP A 424 38.10 4.45 -21.52
CA ASP A 424 38.85 4.09 -22.73
C ASP A 424 37.88 3.66 -23.86
N PRO A 425 37.80 4.38 -24.99
CA PRO A 425 36.91 4.04 -26.10
C PRO A 425 37.28 2.74 -26.83
N GLU A 426 38.46 2.15 -26.55
CA GLU A 426 38.85 0.84 -27.07
C GLU A 426 38.50 -0.31 -26.10
N ALA A 427 38.09 0.00 -24.87
CA ALA A 427 37.65 -0.99 -23.89
C ALA A 427 36.24 -1.51 -24.21
N ASN A 428 35.93 -2.70 -23.70
CA ASN A 428 34.60 -3.26 -23.85
C ASN A 428 33.66 -2.70 -22.77
N ASP A 429 32.65 -1.96 -23.20
CA ASP A 429 31.54 -1.57 -22.34
C ASP A 429 30.58 -2.72 -22.05
N GLY A 430 29.70 -2.47 -21.09
CA GLY A 430 28.66 -3.38 -20.65
C GLY A 430 28.99 -4.12 -19.35
N VAL A 431 28.01 -4.92 -18.94
CA VAL A 431 27.96 -5.56 -17.63
C VAL A 431 27.76 -7.06 -17.79
N ASN A 432 28.37 -7.84 -16.90
CA ASN A 432 28.00 -9.22 -16.66
C ASN A 432 27.18 -9.30 -15.37
N LEU A 433 25.99 -9.89 -15.46
CA LEU A 433 25.17 -10.23 -14.30
C LEU A 433 25.43 -11.70 -13.95
N TYR A 434 25.80 -11.96 -12.70
CA TYR A 434 26.13 -13.28 -12.21
C TYR A 434 25.28 -13.68 -11.00
N ILE A 435 25.19 -14.99 -10.76
CA ILE A 435 24.64 -15.57 -9.54
C ILE A 435 25.64 -16.56 -8.92
N TRP A 436 25.78 -16.56 -7.60
CA TRP A 436 26.64 -17.50 -6.89
C TRP A 436 26.00 -18.88 -6.77
N ASN A 437 26.74 -19.95 -7.06
CA ASN A 437 26.24 -21.33 -7.03
C ASN A 437 26.80 -22.19 -5.88
N GLY A 438 27.36 -21.56 -4.85
CA GLY A 438 28.03 -22.23 -3.73
C GLY A 438 29.52 -22.46 -3.93
N THR A 439 30.02 -22.46 -5.17
CA THR A 439 31.43 -22.72 -5.50
C THR A 439 32.08 -21.64 -6.36
N GLY A 440 31.29 -20.89 -7.12
CA GLY A 440 31.72 -19.84 -8.03
C GLY A 440 30.54 -19.02 -8.53
N TYR A 441 30.82 -17.88 -9.15
CA TYR A 441 29.82 -17.12 -9.89
C TYR A 441 29.55 -17.76 -11.26
N GLU A 442 28.27 -17.83 -11.62
CA GLU A 442 27.79 -18.28 -12.92
C GLU A 442 27.08 -17.12 -13.62
N THR A 443 27.39 -16.89 -14.89
CA THR A 443 26.75 -15.82 -15.67
C THR A 443 25.27 -16.11 -15.87
N LEU A 444 24.45 -15.12 -15.59
CA LEU A 444 23.02 -15.10 -15.91
C LEU A 444 22.79 -14.49 -17.29
N VAL A 445 23.29 -13.28 -17.50
CA VAL A 445 23.06 -12.48 -18.72
C VAL A 445 24.12 -11.38 -18.81
N THR A 446 24.30 -10.77 -19.99
CA THR A 446 25.28 -9.72 -20.23
C THR A 446 24.80 -8.67 -21.23
N SER A 447 25.22 -7.40 -21.05
CA SER A 447 25.15 -6.32 -22.05
C SER A 447 26.52 -6.06 -22.68
N ASN A 448 26.60 -5.45 -23.87
CA ASN A 448 27.86 -5.26 -24.61
C ASN A 448 28.09 -3.80 -25.06
N ASP A 449 27.45 -2.85 -24.40
CA ASP A 449 27.54 -1.42 -24.71
C ASP A 449 27.34 -0.60 -23.42
N GLU A 450 27.55 0.71 -23.52
CA GLU A 450 27.53 1.69 -22.42
C GLU A 450 26.11 2.11 -22.00
N ASP A 451 25.07 1.72 -22.76
CA ASP A 451 23.70 2.15 -22.50
C ASP A 451 23.14 1.47 -21.24
N GLU A 452 22.02 2.01 -20.76
CA GLU A 452 21.21 1.39 -19.71
C GLU A 452 20.49 0.15 -20.22
N HIS A 453 20.56 -0.94 -19.45
CA HIS A 453 19.88 -2.19 -19.75
C HIS A 453 19.15 -2.76 -18.55
N ILE A 454 17.93 -3.25 -18.82
CA ILE A 454 17.24 -4.19 -17.95
C ILE A 454 17.73 -5.60 -18.29
N LEU A 455 18.60 -6.13 -17.44
CA LEU A 455 19.16 -7.47 -17.56
C LEU A 455 18.38 -8.45 -16.70
N THR A 456 17.74 -9.45 -17.32
CA THR A 456 17.01 -10.50 -16.60
C THR A 456 17.58 -11.89 -16.91
N GLY A 457 17.83 -12.67 -15.86
CA GLY A 457 18.27 -14.06 -15.96
C GLY A 457 17.49 -14.98 -15.04
N GLU A 458 17.43 -16.27 -15.40
CA GLU A 458 16.64 -17.26 -14.68
C GLU A 458 17.40 -18.58 -14.52
N LYS A 459 17.24 -19.23 -13.36
CA LYS A 459 17.63 -20.62 -13.11
C LYS A 459 16.39 -21.44 -12.81
N THR A 460 16.28 -22.62 -13.43
CA THR A 460 15.14 -23.55 -13.29
C THR A 460 15.56 -24.97 -12.89
N THR A 461 16.87 -25.19 -12.69
CA THR A 461 17.40 -26.50 -12.31
C THR A 461 18.45 -26.36 -11.22
N ASN A 462 18.58 -27.38 -10.37
CA ASN A 462 19.54 -27.41 -9.26
C ASN A 462 19.46 -26.16 -8.37
N LEU A 463 18.25 -25.63 -8.12
CA LEU A 463 18.03 -24.35 -7.43
C LEU A 463 18.71 -24.26 -6.07
N GLY A 464 18.80 -25.39 -5.35
CA GLY A 464 19.49 -25.47 -4.06
C GLY A 464 21.00 -25.15 -4.11
N ASN A 465 21.63 -25.14 -5.29
CA ASN A 465 23.00 -24.68 -5.43
C ASN A 465 23.12 -23.16 -5.29
N TYR A 466 22.09 -22.42 -5.68
CA TYR A 466 22.10 -20.95 -5.71
C TYR A 466 21.53 -20.30 -4.45
N ILE A 467 21.02 -21.12 -3.52
CA ILE A 467 20.59 -20.71 -2.18
C ILE A 467 21.57 -21.33 -1.20
N ASN A 468 22.52 -20.53 -0.69
CA ASN A 468 23.56 -21.01 0.21
C ASN A 468 23.40 -20.36 1.58
N ASN A 469 23.24 -21.17 2.63
CA ASN A 469 22.92 -20.69 3.98
C ASN A 469 21.77 -19.67 3.94
N ASP A 470 20.70 -20.03 3.23
CA ASP A 470 19.51 -19.20 3.07
C ASP A 470 19.74 -17.84 2.42
N THR A 471 20.81 -17.70 1.62
CA THR A 471 21.10 -16.48 0.87
C THR A 471 21.21 -16.74 -0.62
N VAL A 472 20.70 -15.80 -1.40
CA VAL A 472 20.98 -15.67 -2.83
C VAL A 472 21.93 -14.50 -3.03
N ILE A 473 23.02 -14.73 -3.76
CA ILE A 473 24.05 -13.72 -4.01
C ILE A 473 24.14 -13.45 -5.51
N VAL A 474 23.99 -12.18 -5.87
CA VAL A 474 24.04 -11.67 -7.24
C VAL A 474 25.18 -10.67 -7.36
N LEU A 475 25.85 -10.64 -8.51
CA LEU A 475 26.92 -9.68 -8.81
C LEU A 475 26.66 -9.05 -10.18
N ALA A 476 26.60 -7.73 -10.23
CA ALA A 476 26.70 -6.95 -11.46
C ALA A 476 28.12 -6.38 -11.54
N GLU A 477 28.82 -6.64 -12.64
CA GLU A 477 30.24 -6.30 -12.79
C GLU A 477 30.55 -5.81 -14.20
N GLN A 478 31.27 -4.70 -14.30
CA GLN A 478 31.68 -4.10 -15.57
C GLN A 478 32.78 -4.96 -16.24
N LYS A 479 32.75 -5.05 -17.57
CA LYS A 479 33.54 -6.03 -18.35
C LYS A 479 35.05 -5.80 -18.43
N TYR A 480 35.50 -4.58 -18.24
CA TYR A 480 36.87 -4.16 -18.48
C TYR A 480 37.50 -3.53 -17.24
N PRO A 481 38.66 -4.00 -16.78
CA PRO A 481 39.24 -3.49 -15.55
C PRO A 481 39.81 -2.08 -15.75
N ASP A 482 39.99 -1.37 -14.64
CA ASP A 482 40.82 -0.17 -14.56
C ASP A 482 42.19 -0.38 -15.23
N ASP A 483 42.60 0.57 -16.05
CA ASP A 483 43.84 0.47 -16.84
C ASP A 483 45.10 0.94 -16.09
N GLY A 484 44.95 1.58 -14.92
CA GLY A 484 46.04 2.18 -14.15
C GLY A 484 46.70 3.39 -14.82
N LEU A 485 46.18 3.84 -15.96
CA LEU A 485 46.69 4.93 -16.81
C LEU A 485 45.76 6.15 -16.84
N GLY A 486 44.66 6.09 -16.08
CA GLY A 486 43.72 7.20 -15.89
C GLY A 486 42.37 7.01 -16.59
N SER A 487 42.12 5.82 -17.14
CA SER A 487 40.79 5.40 -17.62
C SER A 487 40.20 4.41 -16.63
N HIS A 488 38.95 4.63 -16.23
CA HIS A 488 38.35 3.87 -15.14
C HIS A 488 37.19 3.00 -15.62
N SER A 489 37.00 1.89 -14.93
CA SER A 489 35.80 1.06 -15.01
C SER A 489 34.71 1.70 -14.16
N THR A 490 33.50 1.84 -14.70
CA THR A 490 32.35 2.44 -14.02
C THR A 490 31.13 1.53 -14.08
N ILE A 491 30.42 1.39 -12.97
CA ILE A 491 29.12 0.72 -12.91
C ILE A 491 28.09 1.63 -12.25
N GLU A 492 26.86 1.60 -12.76
CA GLU A 492 25.73 2.36 -12.25
C GLU A 492 24.54 1.41 -12.10
N THR A 493 23.93 1.34 -10.91
CA THR A 493 22.72 0.55 -10.66
C THR A 493 21.57 1.45 -10.32
N ASP A 494 20.45 1.25 -11.01
CA ASP A 494 19.16 1.88 -10.72
C ASP A 494 18.27 0.97 -9.88
N TYR A 495 18.21 -0.32 -10.21
CA TYR A 495 17.29 -1.24 -9.54
C TYR A 495 17.78 -2.67 -9.57
N ILE A 496 17.41 -3.46 -8.56
CA ILE A 496 17.58 -4.91 -8.57
C ILE A 496 16.41 -5.61 -7.87
N LYS A 497 15.99 -6.72 -8.47
CA LYS A 497 14.94 -7.59 -7.96
C LYS A 497 15.32 -9.05 -8.07
N LEU A 498 15.01 -9.80 -7.02
CA LEU A 498 15.01 -11.25 -6.97
C LEU A 498 13.56 -11.73 -6.85
N VAL A 499 13.18 -12.70 -7.67
CA VAL A 499 11.88 -13.38 -7.59
C VAL A 499 12.12 -14.88 -7.45
N LEU A 500 11.62 -15.47 -6.37
CA LEU A 500 11.55 -16.92 -6.23
C LEU A 500 10.16 -17.37 -6.71
N LYS A 501 10.09 -18.19 -7.75
CA LYS A 501 8.82 -18.66 -8.33
C LYS A 501 8.48 -20.02 -7.74
N SER A 502 7.23 -20.24 -7.36
CA SER A 502 6.71 -21.49 -6.78
C SER A 502 5.45 -22.00 -7.47
#